data_AF-A0AAN8AUU2-F1
#
_entry.id   AF-A0AAN8AUU2-F1
#
_cell.length_a   1.000
_cell.length_b   1.000
_cell.length_c   1.000
_cell.angle_alpha   90.00
_cell.angle_beta   90.00
_cell.angle_gamma   90.00
#
_symmetry.space_group_name_H-M   'P 1'
#
loop_
_entity.id
_entity.type
_entity.pdbx_description
1 polymer ?
#
loop_
_entity_poly.entity_id
_entity_poly.type
_entity_poly.pdbx_seq_one_letter_code
_entity_poly.pdbx_strand_id
1 'polypeptide(L)'
;MLRKEPCLIGVKNESRNIEMLAAACAVGVGCCFAAPIGGVLFSIEVTSTFFAVRNYWRGFFAATFSAFIFRVLAVWNRDEETITALFKTRFRLDFPFDLQELPAFAVIGIASGFGGALFVYLNRLIVQFIRKQKAINRFLMKKRLLYPALVTLLVSTLTFPPGFGQFMAGKLTQKESLVTLLDNRTWAKQGIAEEFDYIGHSAAWKHPQVNVFVTLVLFIVMKVGEQAVRRMSCH
;
A
#
# COMPACT_ATOMS: atom_id res chain seq x y z
N MET A 1 51.27 12.11 -14.32
CA MET A 1 50.83 11.35 -13.13
C MET A 1 49.76 12.18 -12.43
N LEU A 2 48.49 11.97 -12.78
CA LEU A 2 47.39 12.81 -12.28
C LEU A 2 47.09 12.48 -10.81
N ARG A 3 47.27 13.48 -9.96
CA ARG A 3 46.87 13.53 -8.55
C ARG A 3 45.36 13.26 -8.46
N LYS A 4 44.96 12.06 -8.02
CA LYS A 4 43.55 11.78 -7.67
C LYS A 4 43.21 12.56 -6.40
N GLU A 5 42.46 13.64 -6.59
CA GLU A 5 41.85 14.45 -5.54
C GLU A 5 41.12 13.56 -4.50
N PRO A 6 41.37 13.71 -3.19
CA PRO A 6 40.72 12.90 -2.14
C PRO A 6 39.19 13.07 -2.10
N CYS A 7 38.67 14.19 -2.60
CA CYS A 7 37.23 14.45 -2.70
C CYS A 7 36.53 13.48 -3.68
N LEU A 8 37.17 13.11 -4.80
CA LEU A 8 36.61 12.18 -5.78
C LEU A 8 36.47 10.75 -5.25
N ILE A 9 37.32 10.35 -4.30
CA ILE A 9 37.23 9.04 -3.64
C ILE A 9 36.02 9.01 -2.70
N GLY A 10 35.77 10.10 -1.97
CA GLY A 10 34.59 10.26 -1.13
C GLY A 10 33.28 10.18 -1.94
N VAL A 11 33.19 10.95 -3.03
CA VAL A 11 32.01 10.97 -3.93
C VAL A 11 31.78 9.61 -4.59
N LYS A 12 32.84 8.88 -4.94
CA LYS A 12 32.72 7.54 -5.54
C LYS A 12 32.19 6.50 -4.55
N ASN A 13 32.54 6.60 -3.27
CA ASN A 13 32.00 5.69 -2.24
C ASN A 13 30.53 5.99 -1.95
N GLU A 14 30.15 7.26 -1.88
CA GLU A 14 28.76 7.66 -1.65
C GLU A 14 27.86 7.25 -2.82
N SER A 15 28.31 7.45 -4.06
CA SER A 15 27.58 7.01 -5.26
C SER A 15 27.34 5.49 -5.25
N ARG A 16 28.36 4.70 -4.88
CA ARG A 16 28.23 3.24 -4.77
C ARG A 16 27.29 2.81 -3.64
N ASN A 17 27.28 3.52 -2.52
CA ASN A 17 26.36 3.24 -1.41
C ASN A 17 24.91 3.49 -1.82
N ILE A 18 24.65 4.59 -2.56
CA ILE A 18 23.31 4.90 -3.08
C ILE A 18 22.87 3.83 -4.10
N GLU A 19 23.77 3.39 -4.99
CA GLU A 19 23.48 2.30 -5.94
C GLU A 19 23.13 0.98 -5.23
N MET A 20 23.84 0.65 -4.14
CA MET A 20 23.56 -0.53 -3.33
C MET A 20 22.23 -0.40 -2.57
N LEU A 21 21.92 0.77 -2.03
CA LEU A 21 20.67 1.03 -1.34
C LEU A 21 19.48 0.97 -2.31
N ALA A 22 19.62 1.51 -3.52
CA ALA A 22 18.63 1.39 -4.58
C ALA A 22 18.41 -0.07 -4.97
N ALA A 23 19.48 -0.85 -5.17
CA ALA A 23 19.34 -2.28 -5.45
C ALA A 23 18.62 -3.03 -4.31
N ALA A 24 18.93 -2.72 -3.05
CA ALA A 24 18.26 -3.30 -1.89
C ALA A 24 16.76 -2.94 -1.84
N CYS A 25 16.40 -1.68 -2.13
CA CYS A 25 15.00 -1.24 -2.22
C CYS A 25 14.25 -1.97 -3.34
N ALA A 26 14.85 -2.04 -4.54
CA ALA A 26 14.29 -2.78 -5.68
C ALA A 26 14.02 -4.25 -5.36
N VAL A 27 14.97 -4.92 -4.72
CA VAL A 27 14.85 -6.32 -4.28
C VAL A 27 13.74 -6.49 -3.26
N GLY A 28 13.69 -5.63 -2.23
CA GLY A 28 12.66 -5.69 -1.20
C GLY A 28 11.25 -5.52 -1.77
N VAL A 29 11.04 -4.50 -2.59
CA VAL A 29 9.74 -4.23 -3.23
C VAL A 29 9.38 -5.34 -4.23
N GLY A 30 10.34 -5.77 -5.06
CA GLY A 30 10.14 -6.83 -6.04
C GLY A 30 9.78 -8.18 -5.42
N CYS A 31 10.37 -8.51 -4.27
CA CYS A 31 10.05 -9.70 -3.48
C CYS A 31 8.62 -9.65 -2.92
N CYS A 32 8.25 -8.56 -2.24
CA CYS A 32 6.95 -8.40 -1.60
C CYS A 32 5.76 -8.53 -2.56
N PHE A 33 5.91 -8.00 -3.78
CA PHE A 33 4.85 -8.03 -4.79
C PHE A 33 5.02 -9.13 -5.84
N ALA A 34 6.09 -9.93 -5.75
CA ALA A 34 6.51 -10.88 -6.77
C ALA A 34 6.55 -10.28 -8.19
N ALA A 35 6.91 -8.99 -8.28
CA ALA A 35 6.91 -8.18 -9.50
C ALA A 35 8.28 -7.49 -9.66
N PRO A 36 9.30 -8.20 -10.16
CA PRO A 36 10.68 -7.70 -10.16
C PRO A 36 10.88 -6.46 -11.04
N ILE A 37 10.20 -6.37 -12.19
CA ILE A 37 10.29 -5.21 -13.09
C ILE A 37 9.71 -3.96 -12.38
N GLY A 38 8.55 -4.10 -11.75
CA GLY A 38 7.89 -3.00 -11.03
C GLY A 38 8.70 -2.52 -9.83
N GLY A 39 9.27 -3.44 -9.05
CA GLY A 39 10.11 -3.09 -7.90
C GLY A 39 11.37 -2.31 -8.27
N VAL A 40 12.01 -2.66 -9.39
CA VAL A 40 13.21 -1.96 -9.87
C VAL A 40 12.86 -0.58 -10.42
N LEU A 41 11.79 -0.45 -11.21
CA LEU A 41 11.34 0.85 -11.71
C LEU A 41 10.95 1.80 -10.57
N PHE A 42 10.19 1.31 -9.59
CA PHE A 42 9.82 2.07 -8.40
C PHE A 42 11.06 2.54 -7.63
N SER A 43 12.06 1.67 -7.46
CA SER A 43 13.28 2.04 -6.76
C SER A 43 14.09 3.13 -7.48
N ILE A 44 14.08 3.16 -8.81
CA ILE A 44 14.79 4.19 -9.60
C ILE A 44 14.10 5.53 -9.43
N GLU A 45 12.78 5.54 -9.53
CA GLU A 45 11.95 6.74 -9.38
C GLU A 45 12.12 7.40 -8.01
N VAL A 46 12.19 6.60 -6.94
CA VAL A 46 12.30 7.12 -5.56
C VAL A 46 13.73 7.49 -5.17
N THR A 47 14.75 6.81 -5.71
CA THR A 47 16.13 6.91 -5.17
C THR A 47 17.07 7.76 -6.03
N SER A 48 16.80 7.97 -7.31
CA SER A 48 17.82 8.51 -8.23
C SER A 48 17.36 9.70 -9.07
N THR A 49 18.23 10.72 -9.17
CA THR A 49 18.15 11.81 -10.16
C THR A 49 18.93 11.48 -11.44
N PHE A 50 19.98 10.66 -11.33
CA PHE A 50 20.76 10.13 -12.44
C PHE A 50 21.09 8.66 -12.18
N PHE A 51 20.82 7.78 -13.15
CA PHE A 51 21.01 6.35 -12.97
C PHE A 51 21.70 5.71 -14.18
N ALA A 52 22.78 4.96 -13.93
CA ALA A 52 23.48 4.22 -14.98
C ALA A 52 22.74 2.92 -15.31
N VAL A 53 22.46 2.70 -16.61
CA VAL A 53 21.79 1.48 -17.12
C VAL A 53 22.51 0.19 -16.68
N ARG A 54 23.82 0.24 -16.44
CA ARG A 54 24.58 -0.91 -15.93
C ARG A 54 24.17 -1.34 -14.52
N ASN A 55 23.75 -0.40 -13.69
CA ASN A 55 23.28 -0.68 -12.34
C ASN A 55 21.84 -1.18 -12.33
N TYR A 56 21.05 -0.79 -13.35
CA TYR A 56 19.70 -1.30 -13.58
C TYR A 56 19.71 -2.83 -13.70
N TRP A 57 20.54 -3.36 -14.58
CA TRP A 57 20.65 -4.80 -14.81
C TRP A 57 21.06 -5.58 -13.56
N ARG A 58 21.94 -5.00 -12.74
CA ARG A 58 22.38 -5.61 -11.48
C ARG A 58 21.24 -5.67 -10.46
N GLY A 59 20.49 -4.58 -10.32
CA GLY A 59 19.29 -4.54 -9.46
C GLY A 59 18.17 -5.45 -9.97
N PHE A 60 17.97 -5.50 -11.29
CA PHE A 60 16.97 -6.35 -11.93
C PHE A 60 17.23 -7.84 -11.69
N PHE A 61 18.47 -8.30 -11.91
CA PHE A 61 18.84 -9.68 -11.65
C PHE A 61 18.60 -10.07 -10.18
N ALA A 62 19.02 -9.20 -9.25
CA ALA A 62 18.81 -9.42 -7.83
C ALA A 62 17.31 -9.48 -7.48
N ALA A 63 16.48 -8.58 -8.02
CA ALA A 63 15.04 -8.57 -7.78
C ALA A 63 14.35 -9.81 -8.35
N THR A 64 14.75 -10.29 -9.53
CA THR A 64 14.22 -11.53 -10.11
C THR A 64 14.57 -12.75 -9.28
N PHE A 65 15.80 -12.85 -8.80
CA PHE A 65 16.22 -13.97 -7.95
C PHE A 65 15.46 -13.96 -6.62
N SER A 66 15.26 -12.79 -6.02
CA SER A 66 14.48 -12.67 -4.79
C SER A 66 13.01 -13.05 -4.98
N ALA A 67 12.35 -12.58 -6.05
CA ALA A 67 10.98 -12.97 -6.37
C ALA A 67 10.86 -14.47 -6.67
N PHE A 68 11.86 -15.06 -7.34
CA PHE A 68 11.92 -16.49 -7.59
C PHE A 68 12.01 -17.30 -6.30
N ILE A 69 12.93 -16.95 -5.39
CA ILE A 69 13.06 -17.61 -4.09
C ILE A 69 11.78 -17.50 -3.27
N PHE A 70 11.13 -16.33 -3.26
CA PHE A 70 9.84 -16.14 -2.57
C PHE A 70 8.75 -17.08 -3.13
N ARG A 71 8.68 -17.24 -4.45
CA ARG A 71 7.75 -18.17 -5.11
C ARG A 71 8.03 -19.63 -4.78
N VAL A 72 9.30 -20.03 -4.79
CA VAL A 72 9.70 -21.41 -4.44
C VAL A 72 9.38 -21.70 -2.98
N LEU A 73 9.62 -20.74 -2.08
CA LEU A 73 9.30 -20.88 -0.66
C LEU A 73 7.80 -21.02 -0.43
N ALA A 74 6.97 -20.25 -1.14
CA ALA A 74 5.51 -20.36 -1.05
C ALA A 74 5.00 -21.74 -1.49
N VAL A 75 5.60 -22.32 -2.55
CA VAL A 75 5.28 -23.70 -3.00
C VAL A 75 5.71 -24.73 -1.95
N TRP A 76 6.87 -24.54 -1.33
CA TRP A 76 7.35 -25.44 -0.27
C TRP A 76 6.48 -25.39 0.99
N ASN A 77 5.97 -24.22 1.35
CA ASN A 77 5.15 -24.03 2.55
C ASN A 77 3.69 -24.48 2.39
N ARG A 78 3.28 -24.98 1.20
CA ARG A 78 1.92 -25.43 0.87
C ARG A 78 0.79 -24.42 1.20
N ASP A 79 1.10 -23.13 1.26
CA ASP A 79 0.11 -22.10 1.62
C ASP A 79 -0.77 -21.66 0.42
N GLU A 80 -0.35 -21.88 -0.84
CA GLU A 80 -1.15 -21.53 -2.03
C GLU A 80 -0.90 -22.50 -3.21
N GLU A 81 -1.97 -23.09 -3.78
CA GLU A 81 -1.91 -24.07 -4.87
C GLU A 81 -1.46 -23.53 -6.24
N THR A 82 -1.23 -22.22 -6.42
CA THR A 82 -0.84 -21.72 -7.75
C THR A 82 0.11 -20.53 -7.74
N ILE A 83 1.09 -20.60 -8.64
CA ILE A 83 1.94 -19.50 -9.10
C ILE A 83 1.03 -18.49 -9.82
N THR A 84 0.29 -17.68 -9.07
CA THR A 84 -0.56 -16.63 -9.63
C THR A 84 -0.08 -15.28 -9.13
N ALA A 85 -0.12 -14.25 -9.99
CA ALA A 85 0.04 -12.88 -9.55
C ALA A 85 -0.87 -12.63 -8.35
N LEU A 86 -0.39 -11.93 -7.32
CA LEU A 86 -1.06 -11.79 -6.02
C LEU A 86 -2.51 -11.26 -6.12
N PHE A 87 -2.88 -10.72 -7.29
CA PHE A 87 -4.25 -10.33 -7.65
C PHE A 87 -4.57 -10.76 -9.10
N LYS A 88 -4.98 -12.02 -9.32
CA LYS A 88 -5.50 -12.44 -10.64
C LYS A 88 -6.96 -12.01 -10.80
N THR A 89 -7.19 -10.86 -11.40
CA THR A 89 -8.54 -10.41 -11.77
C THR A 89 -8.96 -11.06 -13.09
N ARG A 90 -10.15 -11.68 -13.10
CA ARG A 90 -10.75 -12.22 -14.33
C ARG A 90 -11.69 -11.18 -14.93
N PHE A 91 -11.13 -10.16 -15.59
CA PHE A 91 -11.93 -9.24 -16.41
C PHE A 91 -12.25 -9.93 -17.75
N ARG A 92 -13.49 -9.80 -18.24
CA ARG A 92 -13.86 -10.31 -19.58
C ARG A 92 -13.21 -9.37 -20.60
N LEU A 93 -12.21 -9.87 -21.32
CA LEU A 93 -11.33 -9.09 -22.21
C LEU A 93 -11.90 -8.93 -23.63
N ASP A 94 -13.21 -9.08 -23.81
CA ASP A 94 -13.81 -9.17 -25.14
C ASP A 94 -13.96 -7.79 -25.82
N PHE A 95 -13.95 -6.68 -25.06
CA PHE A 95 -13.81 -5.30 -25.53
C PHE A 95 -13.10 -4.46 -24.45
N PRO A 96 -11.80 -4.13 -24.61
CA PRO A 96 -10.99 -3.69 -23.47
C PRO A 96 -11.33 -2.27 -22.98
N PHE A 97 -11.63 -1.32 -23.86
CA PHE A 97 -12.03 0.06 -23.50
C PHE A 97 -12.70 0.74 -24.70
N ASP A 98 -13.88 1.32 -24.51
CA ASP A 98 -14.41 2.31 -25.46
C ASP A 98 -13.73 3.66 -25.22
N LEU A 99 -13.43 4.41 -26.29
CA LEU A 99 -12.82 5.75 -26.19
C LEU A 99 -13.62 6.69 -25.27
N GLN A 100 -14.91 6.41 -25.09
CA GLN A 100 -15.83 7.16 -24.24
C GLN A 100 -15.61 6.97 -22.74
N GLU A 101 -14.95 5.89 -22.29
CA GLU A 101 -14.64 5.66 -20.87
C GLU A 101 -13.31 6.29 -20.42
N LEU A 102 -12.45 6.66 -21.38
CA LEU A 102 -11.13 7.26 -21.14
C LEU A 102 -11.20 8.58 -20.34
N PRO A 103 -12.18 9.48 -20.58
CA PRO A 103 -12.40 10.66 -19.74
C PRO A 103 -12.74 10.32 -18.29
N ALA A 104 -13.50 9.24 -18.04
CA ALA A 104 -13.84 8.83 -16.68
C ALA A 104 -12.59 8.37 -15.90
N PHE A 105 -11.68 7.63 -16.54
CA PHE A 105 -10.39 7.27 -15.95
C PHE A 105 -9.52 8.50 -15.67
N ALA A 106 -9.52 9.50 -16.55
CA ALA A 106 -8.81 10.75 -16.33
C ALA A 106 -9.34 11.49 -15.08
N VAL A 107 -10.66 11.58 -14.91
CA VAL A 107 -11.29 12.20 -13.73
C VAL A 107 -10.94 11.45 -12.44
N ILE A 108 -10.96 10.12 -12.46
CA ILE A 108 -10.56 9.29 -11.30
C ILE A 108 -9.06 9.48 -11.00
N GLY A 109 -8.21 9.58 -12.03
CA GLY A 109 -6.79 9.89 -11.88
C GLY A 109 -6.56 11.25 -11.21
N ILE A 110 -7.27 12.29 -11.65
CA ILE A 110 -7.19 13.63 -11.06
C ILE A 110 -7.69 13.60 -9.60
N ALA A 111 -8.84 12.97 -9.34
CA ALA A 111 -9.42 12.87 -8.00
C ALA A 111 -8.49 12.12 -7.02
N SER A 112 -7.90 11.01 -7.45
CA SER A 112 -6.93 10.24 -6.66
C SER A 112 -5.62 11.00 -6.44
N GLY A 113 -5.15 11.78 -7.42
CA GLY A 113 -4.00 12.68 -7.27
C GLY A 113 -4.24 13.75 -6.20
N PHE A 114 -5.39 14.44 -6.24
CA PHE A 114 -5.78 15.38 -5.18
C PHE A 114 -5.93 14.70 -3.82
N GLY A 115 -6.53 13.51 -3.77
CA GLY A 115 -6.63 12.70 -2.56
C GLY A 115 -5.26 12.36 -1.97
N GLY A 116 -4.30 11.98 -2.81
CA GLY A 116 -2.91 11.72 -2.40
C GLY A 116 -2.20 12.97 -1.87
N ALA A 117 -2.37 14.12 -2.54
CA ALA A 117 -1.81 15.39 -2.08
C ALA A 117 -2.39 15.82 -0.72
N LEU A 118 -3.71 15.70 -0.55
CA LEU A 118 -4.39 15.97 0.71
C LEU A 118 -3.89 15.01 1.82
N PHE A 119 -3.73 13.72 1.51
CA PHE A 119 -3.19 12.75 2.45
C PHE A 119 -1.79 13.13 2.93
N VAL A 120 -0.88 13.50 2.03
CA VAL A 120 0.48 13.93 2.41
C VAL A 120 0.44 15.20 3.27
N TYR A 121 -0.42 16.17 2.92
CA TYR A 121 -0.60 17.39 3.71
C TYR A 121 -1.13 17.11 5.12
N LEU A 122 -2.17 16.29 5.25
CA LEU A 122 -2.73 15.90 6.55
C LEU A 122 -1.70 15.16 7.40
N ASN A 123 -0.94 14.22 6.81
CA ASN A 123 0.15 13.54 7.52
C ASN A 123 1.19 14.54 8.04
N ARG A 124 1.58 15.54 7.23
CA ARG A 124 2.50 16.60 7.65
C ARG A 124 1.93 17.41 8.81
N LEU A 125 0.65 17.79 8.75
CA LEU A 125 -0.03 18.56 9.80
C LEU A 125 -0.07 17.79 11.12
N ILE A 126 -0.42 16.50 11.07
CA ILE A 126 -0.45 15.60 12.24
C ILE A 126 0.93 15.54 12.89
N VAL A 127 1.99 15.24 12.11
CA VAL A 127 3.38 15.16 12.62
C VAL A 127 3.81 16.49 13.26
N GLN A 128 3.46 17.63 12.66
CA GLN A 128 3.78 18.94 13.23
C GLN A 128 3.01 19.21 14.54
N PHE A 129 1.73 18.87 14.60
CA PHE A 129 0.91 19.03 15.81
C PHE A 129 1.50 18.26 16.99
N ILE A 130 1.93 17.03 16.74
CA ILE A 130 2.55 16.15 17.76
C ILE A 130 3.86 16.72 18.27
N ARG A 131 4.75 17.16 17.35
CA ARG A 131 6.02 17.78 17.71
C ARG A 131 5.84 19.08 18.51
N LYS A 132 4.74 19.80 18.30
CA LYS A 132 4.39 21.02 19.04
C LYS A 132 3.92 20.72 20.47
N GLN A 133 3.22 19.61 20.69
CA GLN A 133 2.71 19.19 22.00
C GLN A 133 3.80 18.55 22.87
N LYS A 134 4.68 19.38 23.43
CA LYS A 134 5.78 18.95 24.32
C LYS A 134 5.31 18.24 25.59
N ALA A 135 4.07 18.45 26.04
CA ALA A 135 3.49 17.79 27.20
C ALA A 135 3.27 16.29 26.95
N ILE A 136 2.68 15.95 25.79
CA ILE A 136 2.50 14.57 25.34
C ILE A 136 3.87 13.91 25.15
N ASN A 137 4.82 14.60 24.51
CA ASN A 137 6.15 14.03 24.27
C ASN A 137 6.93 13.74 25.57
N ARG A 138 6.82 14.63 26.59
CA ARG A 138 7.40 14.37 27.92
C ARG A 138 6.75 13.17 28.63
N PHE A 139 5.44 13.00 28.49
CA PHE A 139 4.72 11.85 29.03
C PHE A 139 5.09 10.55 28.29
N LEU A 140 5.26 10.61 26.96
CA LEU A 140 5.69 9.52 26.08
C LEU A 140 7.09 8.98 26.41
N MET A 141 8.06 9.88 26.63
CA MET A 141 9.45 9.49 26.96
C MET A 141 9.54 8.70 28.26
N LYS A 142 8.56 8.82 29.16
CA LYS A 142 8.52 8.11 30.44
C LYS A 142 8.12 6.64 30.30
N LYS A 143 7.37 6.28 29.26
CA LYS A 143 6.90 4.89 28.99
C LYS A 143 6.80 4.65 27.48
N ARG A 144 7.92 4.33 26.84
CA ARG A 144 8.04 4.07 25.39
C ARG A 144 7.02 3.08 24.82
N LEU A 145 6.57 2.10 25.62
CA LEU A 145 5.60 1.07 25.19
C LEU A 145 4.13 1.44 25.44
N LEU A 146 3.84 2.42 26.31
CA LEU A 146 2.47 2.78 26.67
C LEU A 146 1.74 3.48 25.51
N TYR A 147 2.48 4.27 24.75
CA TYR A 147 1.94 5.00 23.61
C TYR A 147 1.45 4.07 22.48
N PRO A 148 2.27 3.13 21.95
CA PRO A 148 1.78 2.13 20.99
C PRO A 148 0.58 1.36 21.53
N ALA A 149 0.61 0.95 22.80
CA ALA A 149 -0.45 0.16 23.40
C ALA A 149 -1.78 0.92 23.51
N LEU A 150 -1.75 2.19 23.90
CA LEU A 150 -2.96 3.02 23.99
C LEU A 150 -3.51 3.35 22.60
N VAL A 151 -2.63 3.60 21.65
CA VAL A 151 -2.99 3.82 20.24
C VAL A 151 -3.63 2.58 19.63
N THR A 152 -3.02 1.40 19.82
CA THR A 152 -3.59 0.15 19.29
C THR A 152 -4.89 -0.20 19.98
N LEU A 153 -5.05 0.09 21.27
CA LEU A 153 -6.31 -0.07 21.99
C LEU A 153 -7.40 0.84 21.41
N LEU A 154 -7.11 2.13 21.20
CA LEU A 154 -8.06 3.07 20.58
C LEU A 154 -8.45 2.62 19.17
N VAL A 155 -7.48 2.24 18.35
CA VAL A 155 -7.74 1.72 16.99
C VAL A 155 -8.57 0.44 17.05
N SER A 156 -8.23 -0.51 17.93
CA SER A 156 -8.99 -1.76 18.11
C SER A 156 -10.45 -1.51 18.50
N THR A 157 -10.70 -0.55 19.39
CA THR A 157 -12.05 -0.13 19.77
C THR A 157 -12.82 0.46 18.59
N LEU A 158 -12.17 1.25 17.74
CA LEU A 158 -12.78 1.83 16.54
C LEU A 158 -13.00 0.79 15.42
N THR A 159 -12.10 -0.19 15.28
CA THR A 159 -12.21 -1.27 14.27
C THR A 159 -13.11 -2.41 14.75
N PHE A 160 -13.73 -2.32 15.93
CA PHE A 160 -14.49 -3.42 16.52
C PHE A 160 -15.66 -3.86 15.61
N PRO A 161 -15.67 -5.13 15.13
CA PRO A 161 -16.61 -5.58 14.09
C PRO A 161 -18.10 -5.47 14.40
N PRO A 162 -18.58 -5.68 15.65
CA PRO A 162 -19.97 -5.47 16.02
C PRO A 162 -20.36 -4.00 16.23
N GLY A 163 -19.39 -3.09 16.34
CA GLY A 163 -19.63 -1.66 16.54
C GLY A 163 -19.46 -0.89 15.23
N PHE A 164 -18.51 0.04 15.21
CA PHE A 164 -18.23 0.87 14.03
C PHE A 164 -17.64 0.07 12.85
N GLY A 165 -17.07 -1.11 13.11
CA GLY A 165 -16.55 -2.02 12.09
C GLY A 165 -17.62 -2.59 11.14
N GLN A 166 -18.91 -2.53 11.49
CA GLN A 166 -20.02 -2.94 10.62
C GLN A 166 -20.12 -2.06 9.35
N PHE A 167 -19.75 -0.77 9.45
CA PHE A 167 -19.77 0.17 8.33
C PHE A 167 -18.48 0.13 7.48
N MET A 168 -17.48 -0.62 7.92
CA MET A 168 -16.11 -0.60 7.39
C MET A 168 -15.66 -1.98 6.87
N ALA A 169 -16.55 -2.97 6.81
CA ALA A 169 -16.16 -4.36 6.54
C ALA A 169 -15.03 -4.85 7.47
N GLY A 170 -15.09 -4.49 8.76
CA GLY A 170 -14.01 -4.71 9.74
C GLY A 170 -13.68 -6.17 10.06
N LYS A 171 -14.46 -7.12 9.52
CA LYS A 171 -14.19 -8.56 9.61
C LYS A 171 -13.16 -9.05 8.58
N LEU A 172 -12.88 -8.27 7.53
CA LEU A 172 -11.94 -8.67 6.48
C LEU A 172 -10.51 -8.31 6.85
N THR A 173 -9.59 -9.21 6.53
CA THR A 173 -8.16 -8.91 6.54
C THR A 173 -7.81 -7.92 5.42
N GLN A 174 -6.62 -7.31 5.48
CA GLN A 174 -6.18 -6.37 4.43
C GLN A 174 -6.10 -7.03 3.04
N LYS A 175 -5.65 -8.28 2.97
CA LYS A 175 -5.56 -9.04 1.72
C LYS A 175 -6.96 -9.32 1.16
N GLU A 176 -7.88 -9.81 1.99
CA GLU A 176 -9.25 -10.10 1.58
C GLU A 176 -9.99 -8.84 1.15
N SER A 177 -9.83 -7.73 1.89
CA SER A 177 -10.43 -6.44 1.54
C SER A 177 -10.03 -6.00 0.12
N LEU A 178 -8.74 -6.12 -0.20
CA LEU A 178 -8.20 -5.77 -1.52
C LEU A 178 -8.74 -6.71 -2.60
N VAL A 179 -8.74 -8.02 -2.36
CA VAL A 179 -9.28 -9.01 -3.29
C VAL A 179 -10.77 -8.75 -3.56
N THR A 180 -11.55 -8.38 -2.55
CA THR A 180 -12.95 -8.01 -2.75
C THR A 180 -13.10 -6.73 -3.57
N LEU A 181 -12.28 -5.70 -3.36
CA LEU A 181 -12.33 -4.46 -4.15
C LEU A 181 -11.98 -4.68 -5.63
N LEU A 182 -11.22 -5.73 -5.94
CA LEU A 182 -10.87 -6.12 -7.30
C LEU A 182 -11.82 -7.17 -7.91
N ASP A 183 -12.99 -7.38 -7.29
CA ASP A 183 -14.00 -8.31 -7.82
C ASP A 183 -14.62 -7.77 -9.12
N ASN A 184 -14.96 -8.68 -10.03
CA ASN A 184 -15.53 -8.36 -11.35
C ASN A 184 -17.06 -8.13 -11.30
N ARG A 185 -17.63 -7.92 -10.10
CA ARG A 185 -19.07 -7.76 -9.89
C ARG A 185 -19.40 -6.31 -9.53
N THR A 186 -20.42 -5.75 -10.17
CA THR A 186 -20.92 -4.41 -9.86
C THR A 186 -21.73 -4.42 -8.56
N TRP A 187 -21.26 -3.71 -7.53
CA TRP A 187 -21.92 -3.67 -6.21
C TRP A 187 -23.14 -2.73 -6.14
N ALA A 188 -23.31 -1.87 -7.14
CA ALA A 188 -24.31 -0.79 -7.14
C ALA A 188 -25.71 -1.18 -7.67
N LYS A 189 -25.96 -2.46 -8.02
CA LYS A 189 -27.30 -2.92 -8.44
C LYS A 189 -28.22 -3.00 -7.21
N GLN A 190 -28.73 -1.85 -6.78
CA GLN A 190 -29.76 -1.74 -5.77
C GLN A 190 -31.12 -1.80 -6.49
N GLY A 191 -31.84 -2.92 -6.44
CA GLY A 191 -33.27 -2.94 -6.81
C GLY A 191 -33.79 -4.06 -7.71
N ILE A 192 -32.97 -4.98 -8.21
CA ILE A 192 -33.50 -6.23 -8.78
C ILE A 192 -33.24 -7.32 -7.75
N ALA A 193 -34.33 -7.83 -7.19
CA ALA A 193 -34.38 -9.00 -6.32
C ALA A 193 -34.01 -10.26 -7.12
N GLU A 194 -32.79 -10.32 -7.66
CA GLU A 194 -32.17 -11.59 -7.90
C GLU A 194 -31.29 -11.89 -6.70
N GLU A 195 -31.80 -12.85 -5.93
CA GLU A 195 -31.14 -13.75 -5.00
C GLU A 195 -29.93 -14.42 -5.68
N PHE A 196 -28.96 -13.62 -6.13
CA PHE A 196 -27.64 -14.10 -6.41
C PHE A 196 -26.97 -14.29 -5.07
N ASP A 197 -26.98 -15.53 -4.61
CA ASP A 197 -26.04 -16.14 -3.70
C ASP A 197 -24.76 -15.28 -3.55
N TYR A 198 -24.77 -14.41 -2.53
CA TYR A 198 -23.60 -13.62 -2.12
C TYR A 198 -22.65 -14.57 -1.38
N ILE A 199 -22.12 -15.55 -2.12
CA ILE A 199 -21.17 -16.52 -1.61
C ILE A 199 -19.82 -15.81 -1.53
N GLY A 200 -19.46 -15.31 -0.34
CA GLY A 200 -18.09 -14.91 -0.02
C GLY A 200 -17.91 -13.61 0.78
N HIS A 201 -16.67 -13.15 0.84
CA HIS A 201 -16.22 -11.99 1.63
C HIS A 201 -16.83 -10.64 1.21
N SER A 202 -17.46 -10.55 0.03
CA SER A 202 -18.05 -9.31 -0.50
C SER A 202 -19.34 -8.88 0.23
N ALA A 203 -19.99 -9.78 0.97
CA ALA A 203 -21.16 -9.48 1.80
C ALA A 203 -20.86 -8.46 2.92
N ALA A 204 -19.60 -8.35 3.35
CA ALA A 204 -19.20 -7.45 4.43
C ALA A 204 -19.28 -5.96 4.07
N TRP A 205 -19.44 -5.61 2.79
CA TRP A 205 -19.49 -4.23 2.32
C TRP A 205 -20.91 -3.63 2.26
N LYS A 206 -21.94 -4.47 2.38
CA LYS A 206 -23.35 -4.05 2.30
C LYS A 206 -23.95 -3.94 3.70
N HIS A 207 -24.35 -2.73 4.08
CA HIS A 207 -25.12 -2.49 5.29
C HIS A 207 -26.60 -2.27 4.92
N PRO A 208 -27.57 -2.89 5.61
CA PRO A 208 -28.99 -2.80 5.25
C PRO A 208 -29.56 -1.37 5.27
N GLN A 209 -28.90 -0.45 5.97
CA GLN A 209 -29.35 0.94 6.14
C GLN A 209 -28.50 1.98 5.37
N VAL A 210 -27.38 1.59 4.75
CA VAL A 210 -26.39 2.55 4.21
C VAL A 210 -25.93 2.14 2.82
N ASN A 211 -25.84 3.11 1.92
CA ASN A 211 -25.32 2.91 0.56
C ASN A 211 -23.86 2.44 0.59
N VAL A 212 -23.51 1.52 -0.31
CA VAL A 212 -22.15 0.96 -0.43
C VAL A 212 -21.10 2.05 -0.70
N PHE A 213 -21.47 3.15 -1.37
CA PHE A 213 -20.56 4.28 -1.57
C PHE A 213 -20.17 4.96 -0.25
N VAL A 214 -21.09 5.04 0.72
CA VAL A 214 -20.82 5.66 2.02
C VAL A 214 -19.92 4.76 2.87
N THR A 215 -20.13 3.44 2.84
CA THR A 215 -19.26 2.49 3.54
C THR A 215 -17.85 2.51 2.97
N LEU A 216 -17.68 2.65 1.65
CA LEU A 216 -16.38 2.84 0.98
C LEU A 216 -15.68 4.15 1.39
N VAL A 217 -16.39 5.27 1.42
CA VAL A 217 -15.82 6.55 1.85
C VAL A 217 -15.38 6.49 3.30
N LEU A 218 -16.22 5.93 4.19
CA LEU A 218 -15.87 5.73 5.59
C LEU A 218 -14.65 4.82 5.75
N PHE A 219 -14.57 3.75 4.97
CA PHE A 219 -13.41 2.86 4.94
C PHE A 219 -12.12 3.62 4.59
N ILE A 220 -12.15 4.46 3.55
CA ILE A 220 -10.98 5.27 3.14
C ILE A 220 -10.57 6.23 4.26
N VAL A 221 -11.50 6.99 4.82
CA VAL A 221 -11.22 7.99 5.87
C VAL A 221 -10.63 7.32 7.12
N MET A 222 -11.24 6.23 7.57
CA MET A 222 -10.77 5.50 8.75
C MET A 222 -9.42 4.84 8.51
N LYS A 223 -9.18 4.23 7.35
CA LYS A 223 -7.85 3.68 7.02
C LYS A 223 -6.80 4.76 7.00
N VAL A 224 -7.08 5.93 6.42
CA VAL A 224 -6.17 7.07 6.45
C VAL A 224 -5.87 7.50 7.89
N GLY A 225 -6.89 7.58 8.75
CA GLY A 225 -6.73 7.88 10.18
C GLY A 225 -5.87 6.86 10.92
N GLU A 226 -6.16 5.56 10.74
CA GLU A 226 -5.37 4.46 11.33
C GLU A 226 -3.90 4.52 10.91
N GLN A 227 -3.62 4.80 9.63
CA GLN A 227 -2.25 4.89 9.12
C GLN A 227 -1.49 6.07 9.73
N ALA A 228 -2.13 7.25 9.83
CA ALA A 228 -1.52 8.42 10.46
C ALA A 228 -1.18 8.14 11.94
N VAL A 229 -2.07 7.45 12.64
CA VAL A 229 -1.93 7.07 14.04
C VAL A 229 -0.84 5.99 14.25
N ARG A 230 -0.77 4.95 13.40
CA ARG A 230 0.32 3.95 13.47
C ARG A 230 1.69 4.59 13.22
N ARG A 231 1.79 5.50 12.26
CA ARG A 231 3.04 6.22 11.96
C ARG A 231 3.51 7.07 13.13
N MET A 232 2.58 7.59 13.92
CA MET A 232 2.88 8.32 15.14
C MET A 232 3.53 7.43 16.22
N SER A 233 3.27 6.12 16.23
CA SER A 233 3.85 5.21 17.23
C SER A 233 5.24 4.68 16.87
N CYS A 234 5.65 4.79 15.62
CA CYS A 234 6.94 4.29 15.16
C CYS A 234 8.09 5.32 15.30
N HIS A 235 7.74 6.58 15.61
CA HIS A 235 8.66 7.69 15.83
C HIS A 235 8.84 7.97 17.33
#